data_AF-A0A6V7L7X6-F1
#
_entry.id   AF-A0A6V7L7X6-F1
#
_cell.length_a   1.000
_cell.length_b   1.000
_cell.length_c   1.000
_cell.angle_alpha   90.00
_cell.angle_beta   90.00
_cell.angle_gamma   90.00
#
_symmetry.space_group_name_H-M   'P 1'
#
loop_
_entity.id
_entity.type
_entity.pdbx_description
1 polymer ?
#
loop_
_entity_poly.entity_id
_entity_poly.type
_entity_poly.pdbx_seq_one_letter_code
_entity_poly.pdbx_strand_id
1 'polypeptide(L)' 'VVHMFKGCKCEDMPPHIYAMTQSAYRGMLATRRDHSLVFLGRSGSGKTTNYKHALHYLLLAAGSVNK' A
#
# COMPACT_ATOMS: atom_id res chain seq x y z
N VAL A 1 8.83 -0.13 -10.30
CA VAL A 1 7.38 -0.30 -10.02
C VAL A 1 6.90 0.58 -8.88
N VAL A 2 7.37 0.44 -7.64
CA VAL A 2 6.83 1.20 -6.47
C VAL A 2 6.78 2.74 -6.67
N HIS A 3 7.81 3.32 -7.27
CA HIS A 3 7.86 4.77 -7.56
C HIS A 3 6.76 5.27 -8.52
N MET A 4 6.21 4.40 -9.37
CA MET A 4 5.14 4.77 -10.31
C MET A 4 3.79 4.94 -9.62
N PHE A 5 3.65 4.40 -8.40
CA PHE A 5 2.42 4.49 -7.64
C PHE A 5 2.45 5.77 -6.80
N LYS A 6 3.59 6.09 -6.16
CA LYS A 6 3.76 7.25 -5.26
C LYS A 6 3.24 8.57 -5.86
N GLY A 7 2.11 9.06 -5.34
CA GLY A 7 1.53 10.36 -5.70
C GLY A 7 0.46 10.33 -6.80
N CYS A 8 0.30 9.23 -7.54
CA CYS A 8 -0.74 9.09 -8.56
C CYS A 8 -2.15 9.01 -7.96
N LYS A 9 -3.15 9.47 -8.73
CA LYS A 9 -4.57 9.29 -8.42
C LYS A 9 -4.95 7.82 -8.61
N CYS A 10 -5.98 7.38 -7.88
CA CYS A 10 -6.41 5.97 -7.90
C CYS A 10 -6.87 5.51 -9.29
N GLU A 11 -7.34 6.44 -10.13
CA GLU A 11 -7.87 6.21 -11.48
C GLU A 11 -6.76 5.89 -12.51
N ASP A 12 -5.54 6.39 -12.29
CA ASP A 12 -4.42 6.23 -13.24
C ASP A 12 -3.56 5.00 -12.95
N MET A 13 -3.95 4.19 -11.96
CA MET A 13 -3.07 3.24 -11.31
C MET A 13 -3.50 1.80 -11.58
N PRO A 14 -2.68 0.96 -12.23
CA PRO A 14 -3.09 -0.39 -12.61
C PRO A 14 -3.36 -1.27 -11.38
N PRO A 15 -4.21 -2.31 -11.51
CA PRO A 15 -4.62 -3.15 -10.39
C PRO A 15 -3.41 -3.88 -9.81
N HIS A 16 -2.90 -3.38 -8.69
CA HIS A 16 -1.69 -3.87 -8.03
C HIS A 16 -1.78 -3.68 -6.51
N ILE A 17 -1.07 -4.49 -5.73
CA ILE A 17 -1.07 -4.38 -4.26
C ILE A 17 -0.59 -3.01 -3.76
N TYR A 18 0.31 -2.37 -4.51
CA TYR A 18 0.77 -1.00 -4.24
C TYR A 18 -0.34 0.03 -4.42
N ALA A 19 -1.24 -0.14 -5.41
CA ALA A 19 -2.38 0.76 -5.62
C ALA A 19 -3.33 0.73 -4.42
N MET A 20 -3.65 -0.47 -3.94
CA MET A 20 -4.49 -0.68 -2.75
C MET A 20 -3.85 -0.05 -1.51
N THR A 21 -2.56 -0.29 -1.32
CA THR A 21 -1.82 0.24 -0.16
C THR A 21 -1.75 1.76 -0.18
N GLN A 22 -1.57 2.36 -1.36
CA GLN A 22 -1.59 3.80 -1.53
C GLN A 22 -2.96 4.41 -1.28
N SER A 23 -4.03 3.78 -1.77
CA SER A 23 -5.40 4.23 -1.56
C SER A 23 -5.73 4.23 -0.06
N ALA A 24 -5.34 3.16 0.66
CA ALA A 24 -5.47 3.10 2.11
C ALA A 24 -4.66 4.19 2.83
N TYR A 25 -3.39 4.39 2.44
CA TYR A 25 -2.53 5.42 3.04
C TYR A 25 -3.05 6.85 2.79
N ARG A 26 -3.44 7.16 1.56
CA ARG A 26 -4.04 8.46 1.21
C ARG A 26 -5.38 8.68 1.90
N GLY A 27 -6.21 7.65 1.96
CA GLY A 27 -7.48 7.67 2.68
C GLY A 27 -7.28 8.00 4.15
N MET A 28 -6.34 7.31 4.81
CA MET A 28 -5.97 7.57 6.21
C MET A 28 -5.51 9.02 6.44
N LEU A 29 -4.69 9.59 5.54
CA LEU A 29 -4.25 10.98 5.64
C LEU A 29 -5.38 11.99 5.39
N ALA A 30 -6.25 11.73 4.42
CA ALA A 30 -7.31 12.64 4.01
C ALA A 30 -8.48 12.67 5.01
N THR A 31 -8.92 11.50 5.48
CA THR A 31 -10.05 11.37 6.41
C THR A 31 -9.64 11.50 7.87
N ARG A 32 -8.32 11.44 8.16
CA ARG A 32 -7.75 11.41 9.52
C ARG A 32 -8.36 10.28 10.37
N ARG A 33 -8.73 9.17 9.72
CA ARG A 33 -9.25 7.95 10.35
C ARG A 33 -8.30 6.79 10.06
N ASP A 34 -8.25 5.83 10.97
CA ASP A 34 -7.45 4.63 10.78
C ASP A 34 -8.03 3.75 9.68
N HIS A 35 -7.15 3.24 8.81
CA HIS A 35 -7.50 2.31 7.73
C HIS A 35 -6.77 0.98 7.95
N SER A 36 -7.42 -0.13 7.60
CA SER A 36 -6.83 -1.47 7.71
C SER A 36 -6.71 -2.16 6.34
N LEU A 37 -5.68 -2.99 6.19
CA LEU A 37 -5.46 -3.83 5.02
C LEU A 37 -5.50 -5.30 5.47
N VAL A 38 -6.50 -6.05 5.02
CA VAL A 38 -6.72 -7.44 5.41
C VAL A 38 -6.46 -8.37 4.22
N PHE A 39 -5.57 -9.34 4.40
CA PHE A 39 -5.24 -10.35 3.39
C PHE A 39 -6.00 -11.64 3.68
N LEU A 40 -6.93 -12.02 2.80
CA LEU A 40 -7.77 -13.20 2.95
C LEU A 40 -7.45 -14.26 1.88
N GLY A 41 -7.67 -15.53 2.20
CA GLY A 41 -7.47 -16.65 1.28
C GLY A 41 -6.96 -17.94 1.95
N ARG A 42 -7.00 -19.06 1.22
CA ARG A 42 -6.52 -20.38 1.68
C ARG A 42 -5.01 -20.37 1.98
N SER A 43 -4.52 -21.32 2.78
CA SER A 43 -3.08 -21.48 3.00
C SER A 43 -2.34 -21.65 1.66
N GLY A 44 -1.18 -21.01 1.50
CA GLY A 44 -0.41 -21.02 0.25
C GLY A 44 -0.80 -19.98 -0.80
N SER A 45 -1.87 -19.19 -0.61
CA SER A 45 -2.34 -18.20 -1.60
C SER A 45 -1.48 -16.92 -1.75
N GLY A 46 -0.29 -16.87 -1.13
CA GLY A 46 0.62 -15.72 -1.24
C GLY A 46 0.28 -14.50 -0.35
N LYS A 47 -0.62 -14.62 0.64
CA LYS A 47 -0.97 -13.52 1.58
C LYS A 47 0.26 -12.86 2.21
N THR A 48 1.19 -13.66 2.72
CA THR A 48 2.41 -13.17 3.38
C THR A 48 3.34 -12.43 2.42
N THR A 49 3.44 -12.88 1.17
CA THR A 49 4.22 -12.22 0.13
C THR A 49 3.61 -10.86 -0.22
N ASN A 50 2.29 -10.82 -0.40
CA ASN A 50 1.56 -9.58 -0.66
C ASN A 50 1.65 -8.59 0.51
N TYR A 51 1.58 -9.07 1.76
CA TYR A 51 1.80 -8.26 2.95
C TYR A 51 3.19 -7.60 2.95
N LYS A 52 4.26 -8.36 2.64
CA LYS A 52 5.62 -7.81 2.55
C LYS A 52 5.72 -6.70 1.49
N HIS A 53 5.06 -6.88 0.34
CA HIS A 53 4.99 -5.86 -0.70
C HIS A 53 4.26 -4.60 -0.22
N ALA A 54 3.10 -4.73 0.43
CA ALA A 54 2.39 -3.59 1.01
C ALA A 54 3.25 -2.84 2.05
N LEU A 55 3.92 -3.58 2.93
CA LEU A 55 4.82 -2.99 3.93
C LEU A 55 5.99 -2.23 3.27
N HIS A 56 6.62 -2.82 2.25
CA HIS A 56 7.69 -2.16 1.50
C HIS A 56 7.23 -0.86 0.85
N TYR A 57 6.00 -0.82 0.30
CA TYR A 57 5.42 0.41 -0.22
C TYR A 57 5.24 1.46 0.89
N LEU A 58 4.69 1.09 2.06
CA LEU A 58 4.50 2.02 3.18
C LEU A 58 5.83 2.61 3.67
N LEU A 59 6.88 1.80 3.76
CA LEU A 59 8.21 2.28 4.12
C LEU A 59 8.76 3.31 3.12
N LEU A 60 8.51 3.12 1.81
CA LEU A 60 8.96 4.07 0.78
C LEU A 60 8.07 5.33 0.68
N ALA A 61 6.79 5.21 1.05
CA ALA A 61 5.83 6.31 1.02
C ALA A 61 5.93 7.21 2.26
N ALA A 62 6.06 6.62 3.45
CA ALA A 62 6.03 7.31 4.74
C ALA A 62 7.36 7.31 5.49
N GLY A 63 8.33 6.47 5.09
CA GLY A 63 9.62 6.38 5.77
C GLY A 63 10.40 7.69 5.65
N SER A 64 10.85 8.20 6.80
CA SER A 64 11.86 9.25 6.88
C SER A 64 13.19 8.60 7.21
N VAL A 65 14.21 8.85 6.39
CA VAL A 65 15.57 8.41 6.70
C VAL A 65 16.14 9.42 7.69
N ASN A 66 16.17 9.05 8.98
CA ASN A 66 16.87 9.85 9.97
C ASN A 66 18.37 9.76 9.66
N LYS A 67 18.99 10.89 9.35
CA LYS A 67 20.38 10.99 8.91
C LYS A 67 21.31 11.23 10.08
#